data_AF-A0A397UHD2-F1
#
_entry.id   AF-A0A397UHD2-F1
#
_cell.length_a   1.000
_cell.length_b   1.000
_cell.length_c   1.000
_cell.angle_alpha   90.00
_cell.angle_beta   90.00
_cell.angle_gamma   90.00
#
_symmetry.space_group_name_H-M   'P 1'
#
loop_
_entity.id
_entity.type
_entity.pdbx_description
1 polymer ?
#
loop_
_entity_poly.entity_id
_entity_poly.type
_entity_poly.pdbx_seq_one_letter_code
_entity_poly.pdbx_strand_id
1 'polypeptide(L)'
;MTETVKEILKSFFHAGDENKSERYTAKDMLQDLQQREQMGELETEEIPQLKTIENWISRYSSLHKKEAAKKAKATASSPHMKKSADCVLRKLRFFN
;
A
#
# COMPACT_ATOMS: atom_id res chain seq x y z
N MET A 1 -14.35 -0.57 9.21
CA MET A 1 -13.68 0.10 8.09
C MET A 1 -14.52 -0.13 6.85
N THR A 2 -15.15 0.95 6.37
CA THR A 2 -16.04 0.94 5.21
C THR A 2 -15.26 0.73 3.91
N GLU A 3 -15.97 0.43 2.84
CA GLU A 3 -15.35 0.21 1.52
C GLU A 3 -14.70 1.49 0.99
N THR A 4 -15.33 2.64 1.21
CA THR A 4 -14.83 3.98 0.85
C THR A 4 -13.44 4.24 1.42
N VAL A 5 -13.26 4.01 2.73
CA VAL A 5 -11.96 4.16 3.40
C VAL A 5 -10.92 3.20 2.85
N LYS A 6 -11.31 1.95 2.53
CA LYS A 6 -10.38 0.98 1.93
C LYS A 6 -9.92 1.43 0.55
N GLU A 7 -10.80 1.99 -0.28
CA GLU A 7 -10.44 2.49 -1.60
C GLU A 7 -9.46 3.66 -1.52
N ILE A 8 -9.68 4.60 -0.59
CA ILE A 8 -8.76 5.71 -0.31
C ILE A 8 -7.38 5.19 0.14
N LEU A 9 -7.36 4.21 1.05
CA LEU A 9 -6.10 3.60 1.51
C LEU A 9 -5.37 2.86 0.38
N LYS A 10 -6.10 2.23 -0.55
CA LYS A 10 -5.50 1.61 -1.74
C LYS A 10 -4.88 2.64 -2.67
N SER A 11 -5.53 3.77 -2.93
CA SER A 11 -4.96 4.81 -3.80
C SER A 11 -3.63 5.34 -3.25
N PHE A 12 -3.52 5.55 -1.93
CA PHE A 12 -2.25 5.95 -1.31
C PHE A 12 -1.16 4.88 -1.43
N PHE A 13 -1.54 3.60 -1.31
CA PHE A 13 -0.60 2.50 -1.48
C PHE A 13 -0.05 2.43 -2.91
N HIS A 14 -0.91 2.62 -3.91
CA HIS A 14 -0.50 2.62 -5.32
C HIS A 14 0.40 3.82 -5.67
N ALA A 15 0.03 5.03 -5.23
CA ALA A 15 0.85 6.22 -5.42
C ALA A 15 2.26 6.06 -4.82
N GLY A 16 2.36 5.49 -3.61
CA GLY A 16 3.64 5.22 -2.96
C GLY A 16 4.45 4.05 -3.56
N ASP A 17 3.80 3.16 -4.32
CA ASP A 17 4.50 2.11 -5.07
C ASP A 17 5.10 2.65 -6.37
N GLU A 18 4.37 3.54 -7.05
CA GLU A 18 4.80 4.29 -8.25
C GLU A 18 5.94 5.25 -7.91
N ASN A 19 5.79 6.06 -6.85
CA ASN A 19 6.79 7.02 -6.41
C ASN A 19 7.22 6.77 -4.96
N LYS A 20 8.47 6.32 -4.79
CA LYS A 20 9.03 6.01 -3.46
C LYS A 20 9.14 7.24 -2.54
N SER A 21 9.19 8.44 -3.11
CA SER A 21 9.26 9.70 -2.35
C SER A 21 7.89 10.12 -1.80
N GLU A 22 6.79 9.63 -2.39
CA GLU A 22 5.41 9.90 -1.97
C GLU A 22 4.84 8.75 -1.14
N ARG A 23 5.73 8.06 -0.41
CA ARG A 23 5.34 6.90 0.37
C ARG A 23 4.62 7.35 1.64
N TYR A 24 3.30 7.18 1.63
CA TYR A 24 2.45 7.46 2.78
C TYR A 24 2.75 6.52 3.97
N THR A 25 2.95 7.10 5.15
CA THR A 25 2.95 6.35 6.42
C THR A 25 1.52 6.20 6.94
N ALA A 26 1.32 5.30 7.92
CA ALA A 26 0.00 5.13 8.55
C ALA A 26 -0.52 6.42 9.20
N LYS A 27 0.40 7.29 9.68
CA LYS A 27 0.05 8.58 10.25
C LYS A 27 -0.42 9.57 9.19
N ASP A 28 0.29 9.62 8.06
CA ASP A 28 -0.09 10.50 6.93
C ASP A 28 -1.47 10.09 6.40
N MET A 29 -1.71 8.78 6.22
CA MET A 29 -3.02 8.27 5.80
C MET A 29 -4.13 8.64 6.79
N LEU A 30 -3.86 8.59 8.10
CA LEU A 30 -4.84 9.00 9.11
C LEU A 30 -5.12 10.50 9.03
N GLN A 31 -4.10 11.33 8.87
CA GLN A 31 -4.24 12.78 8.76
C GLN A 31 -5.07 13.18 7.54
N ASP A 32 -4.84 12.54 6.39
CA ASP A 32 -5.64 12.72 5.18
C ASP A 32 -7.12 12.34 5.39
N LEU A 33 -7.39 11.22 6.09
CA LEU A 33 -8.75 10.81 6.43
C LEU A 33 -9.43 11.83 7.35
N GLN A 34 -8.72 12.36 8.35
CA GLN A 34 -9.23 13.40 9.24
C GLN A 34 -9.50 14.70 8.48
N GLN A 35 -8.65 15.09 7.54
CA GLN A 35 -8.90 16.26 6.71
C GLN A 35 -10.17 16.10 5.85
N ARG A 36 -10.43 14.89 5.34
CA ARG A 36 -11.66 14.58 4.60
C ARG A 36 -12.90 14.60 5.48
N GLU A 37 -12.79 14.19 6.74
CA GLU A 37 -13.87 14.34 7.72
C GLU A 37 -14.16 15.81 8.04
N GLN A 38 -13.12 16.63 8.18
CA GLN A 38 -13.29 18.09 8.32
C GLN A 38 -13.97 18.73 7.10
N MET A 39 -13.75 18.18 5.90
CA MET A 39 -14.42 18.61 4.68
C MET A 39 -15.84 18.04 4.53
N GLY A 40 -16.27 17.15 5.41
CA GLY A 40 -17.57 16.47 5.33
C GLY A 40 -17.65 15.40 4.23
N GLU A 41 -16.51 14.96 3.69
CA GLU A 41 -16.44 13.85 2.72
C GLU A 41 -16.56 12.48 3.40
N LEU A 42 -16.23 12.40 4.68
CA LEU A 42 -16.25 11.17 5.48
C LEU A 42 -16.89 11.44 6.84
N GLU A 43 -17.61 10.46 7.37
CA GLU A 43 -18.12 10.54 8.74
C GLU A 43 -17.04 10.15 9.76
N THR A 44 -17.07 10.76 10.95
CA THR A 44 -16.12 10.46 12.03
C THR A 44 -16.14 8.98 12.43
N GLU A 45 -17.31 8.32 12.32
CA GLU A 45 -17.48 6.89 12.60
C GLU A 45 -16.78 5.98 11.57
N GLU A 46 -16.53 6.49 10.37
CA GLU A 46 -15.83 5.75 9.32
C GLU A 46 -14.32 5.80 9.50
N ILE A 47 -13.78 6.81 10.21
CA ILE A 47 -12.34 6.95 10.42
C ILE A 47 -11.81 5.83 11.32
N PRO A 48 -10.97 4.93 10.79
CA PRO A 48 -10.38 3.87 11.57
C PRO A 48 -9.24 4.42 12.44
N GLN A 49 -9.01 3.78 13.59
CA GLN A 49 -7.86 4.09 14.42
C GLN A 49 -6.54 3.80 13.71
N LEU A 50 -5.48 4.53 14.08
CA LEU A 50 -4.12 4.37 13.54
C LEU A 50 -3.66 2.90 13.51
N LYS A 51 -3.86 2.16 14.60
CA LYS A 51 -3.50 0.73 14.70
C LYS A 51 -4.21 -0.13 13.66
N THR A 52 -5.45 0.21 13.31
CA THR A 52 -6.23 -0.51 12.31
C THR A 52 -5.66 -0.26 10.92
N ILE A 53 -5.22 0.97 10.63
CA ILE A 53 -4.53 1.33 9.39
C ILE A 53 -3.19 0.59 9.29
N GLU A 54 -2.38 0.58 10.34
CA GLU A 54 -1.10 -0.15 10.37
C GLU A 54 -1.27 -1.65 10.12
N ASN A 55 -2.26 -2.28 10.78
CA ASN A 55 -2.58 -3.68 10.56
C ASN A 55 -3.10 -3.93 9.14
N TRP A 56 -3.93 -3.03 8.60
CA TRP A 56 -4.43 -3.13 7.23
C TRP A 56 -3.29 -3.03 6.20
N ILE A 57 -2.38 -2.06 6.33
CA ILE A 57 -1.20 -1.92 5.46
C ILE A 57 -0.35 -3.19 5.50
N SER A 58 -0.12 -3.72 6.70
CA SER A 58 0.68 -4.94 6.90
C SER A 58 0.06 -6.15 6.20
N ARG A 59 -1.27 -6.31 6.30
CA ARG A 59 -2.02 -7.38 5.64
C ARG A 59 -2.07 -7.19 4.12
N TYR A 60 -2.39 -5.99 3.66
CA TYR A 60 -2.49 -5.66 2.23
C TYR A 60 -1.15 -5.83 1.52
N SER A 61 -0.05 -5.31 2.10
CA SER A 61 1.30 -5.49 1.56
C SER A 61 1.70 -6.96 1.49
N SER A 62 1.37 -7.76 2.51
CA SER A 62 1.66 -9.20 2.54
C SER A 62 0.88 -9.97 1.48
N LEU A 63 -0.39 -9.62 1.25
CA LEU A 63 -1.19 -10.18 0.17
C LEU A 63 -0.62 -9.81 -1.21
N HIS A 64 -0.28 -8.54 -1.42
CA HIS A 64 0.30 -8.07 -2.67
C HIS A 64 1.62 -8.79 -3.03
N LYS A 65 2.49 -9.02 -2.03
CA LYS A 65 3.72 -9.82 -2.19
C LYS A 65 3.43 -11.27 -2.58
N LYS A 66 2.43 -11.90 -1.95
CA LYS A 66 2.03 -13.28 -2.28
C LYS A 66 1.47 -13.38 -3.70
N GLU A 67 0.65 -12.42 -4.12
CA GLU A 67 0.10 -12.38 -5.48
C GLU A 67 1.17 -12.13 -6.53
N ALA A 68 2.12 -11.22 -6.27
CA ALA A 68 3.28 -11.02 -7.14
C ALA A 68 4.14 -12.30 -7.26
N ALA A 69 4.37 -13.00 -6.14
CA ALA A 69 5.09 -14.27 -6.14
C ALA A 69 4.33 -15.37 -6.91
N LYS A 70 3.01 -15.44 -6.82
CA LYS A 70 2.18 -16.37 -7.61
C LYS A 70 2.23 -16.05 -9.10
N LYS A 71 2.11 -14.77 -9.48
CA LYS A 71 2.23 -14.32 -10.87
C LYS A 71 3.61 -14.62 -11.45
N ALA A 72 4.68 -14.40 -10.69
CA ALA A 72 6.04 -14.73 -11.11
C ALA A 72 6.26 -16.24 -11.32
N LYS A 73 5.56 -17.10 -10.57
CA LYS A 73 5.59 -18.56 -10.78
C LYS A 73 4.84 -18.98 -12.05
N ALA A 74 3.86 -18.20 -12.50
CA ALA A 74 3.10 -18.48 -13.71
C ALA A 74 3.80 -17.98 -15.00
N THR A 75 4.65 -16.96 -14.92
CA THR A 75 5.32 -16.35 -16.09
C THR A 75 6.72 -16.91 -16.39
N ALA A 76 7.09 -18.07 -15.84
CA ALA A 76 8.40 -18.69 -16.06
C ALA A 76 8.58 -19.35 -17.45
N SER A 77 7.85 -18.92 -18.49
CA SER A 77 7.92 -19.47 -19.86
C SER A 77 8.47 -18.51 -20.93
N SER A 78 9.00 -17.33 -20.61
CA SER A 78 9.79 -16.57 -21.62
C SER A 78 10.87 -15.66 -21.03
N PRO A 79 12.16 -15.88 -21.34
CA PRO A 79 13.27 -15.13 -20.75
C PRO A 79 13.78 -14.02 -21.68
N HIS A 80 13.41 -12.76 -21.44
CA HIS A 80 14.19 -11.64 -21.94
C HIS A 80 14.06 -10.40 -21.05
N MET A 81 15.17 -9.67 -20.88
CA MET A 81 15.37 -8.47 -20.06
C MET A 81 15.75 -8.67 -18.58
N LYS A 82 16.82 -9.45 -18.37
CA LYS A 82 17.58 -9.51 -17.11
C LYS A 82 18.41 -8.23 -16.88
N LYS A 83 17.78 -7.10 -16.52
CA LYS A 83 18.49 -5.93 -15.94
C LYS A 83 17.72 -5.18 -14.84
N SER A 84 16.56 -5.68 -14.39
CA SER A 84 15.77 -5.02 -13.33
C SER A 84 15.77 -5.78 -11.99
N ALA A 85 16.29 -7.02 -11.96
CA ALA A 85 16.19 -7.91 -10.80
C ALA A 85 17.02 -7.44 -9.57
N ASP A 86 18.11 -6.71 -9.78
CA ASP A 86 18.91 -6.12 -8.70
C ASP A 86 18.24 -4.93 -7.99
N CYS A 87 17.30 -4.24 -8.66
CA CYS A 87 16.57 -3.12 -8.05
C CYS A 87 15.51 -3.62 -7.05
N VAL A 88 14.89 -4.77 -7.35
CA VAL A 88 13.79 -5.34 -6.55
C VAL A 88 14.33 -5.90 -5.23
N LEU A 89 15.52 -6.50 -5.24
CA LEU A 89 16.12 -7.09 -4.03
C LEU A 89 16.67 -6.05 -3.04
N ARG A 90 17.02 -4.82 -3.48
CA ARG A 90 17.40 -3.74 -2.56
C ARG A 90 16.22 -3.11 -1.81
N LYS A 91 14.97 -3.30 -2.25
CA LYS A 91 13.76 -2.77 -1.57
C LYS A 91 13.40 -3.55 -0.28
N LEU A 92 14.11 -4.65 0.01
CA LEU A 92 13.92 -5.53 1.17
C LEU A 92 14.71 -5.14 2.43
N ARG A 93 15.44 -4.01 2.44
CA ARG A 93 16.30 -3.61 3.59
C ARG A 93 15.94 -2.27 4.26
N PHE A 94 14.72 -1.75 4.10
CA PHE A 94 14.27 -0.51 4.77
C PHE A 94 12.89 -0.67 5.44
N PHE A 95 12.72 -1.82 6.08
CA PHE A 95 11.67 -2.07 7.07
C PHE A 95 12.30 -2.78 8.26
N ASN A 96 13.32 -2.14 8.84
CA ASN A 96 13.70 -2.28 10.24
C ASN A 96 14.19 -0.91 10.71
#